data_AF-A0A938V2A2-F1
#
_entry.id   AF-A0A938V2A2-F1
#
_cell.length_a   1.000
_cell.length_b   1.000
_cell.length_c   1.000
_cell.angle_alpha   90.00
_cell.angle_beta   90.00
_cell.angle_gamma   90.00
#
_symmetry.space_group_name_H-M   'P 1'
#
loop_
_entity.id
_entity.type
_entity.pdbx_description
1 polymer ?
#
loop_
_entity_poly.entity_id
_entity_poly.type
_entity_poly.pdbx_seq_one_letter_code
_entity_poly.pdbx_strand_id
1 'polypeptide(L)'
;MKKLLAVLMALALAGFFAASCGGDEAEEEEKDCVKICEGKECGDLDGCPCGTCGADETCEANMCKTPVAPGCEEKCTGKDCGTVEDCDCGTCAEGKTCDAKNMCVDVGDCTAACKDKTCGTVEGCDCGTCADGQVCNDVTLTCECVPVCDGKECGDDGCGAFCGEGDGDQGCEGEDKCIDGLCECTPQCDGKTCGPDKCGGQCGDCGDGTYCQLSTGTCLEEGNCCDTGKFEAMGQKVNFMSVGKGGHPGEALDVDGDPSTCAPVEDCEGGYNNMLSGLLGQLAQFVDADAEIAKALDEGDIALIAEMVDMKTDGTEFTMNMYIGDPAADKATCDFQTAVCEYYVKKDSVDPGSCVPIINFDNATITDGALVAGGPDAIFSVTIPIQEGIALTVTANMAQIVGTIAGEGEAMTLTDGIVGGAVRKDKLMEAVDYIPDDAGLPVSKDMIKNLLDMFVKPDVDTDDDGELDAASIGIKFAAIAGKILGFSPEDCTVE
;
A
#
# COMPACT_ATOMS: atom_id res chain seq x y z
N MET A 1 9.43 12.10 21.58
CA MET A 1 9.47 11.53 20.20
C MET A 1 9.07 10.05 20.07
N LYS A 2 9.63 9.08 20.84
CA LYS A 2 9.18 7.66 20.81
C LYS A 2 7.68 7.43 21.09
N LYS A 3 6.99 8.39 21.73
CA LYS A 3 5.53 8.36 21.98
C LYS A 3 4.71 9.04 20.88
N LEU A 4 5.26 10.04 20.18
CA LEU A 4 4.66 10.60 18.96
C LEU A 4 4.68 9.57 17.82
N LEU A 5 5.77 8.79 17.78
CA LEU A 5 5.86 7.55 17.04
C LEU A 5 4.71 6.61 17.41
N ALA A 6 4.42 6.44 18.70
CA ALA A 6 3.29 5.64 19.16
C ALA A 6 1.93 6.25 18.79
N VAL A 7 1.80 7.54 18.44
CA VAL A 7 0.56 8.16 17.94
C VAL A 7 0.37 7.95 16.45
N LEU A 8 1.42 8.15 15.65
CA LEU A 8 1.41 7.85 14.22
C LEU A 8 1.43 6.33 13.94
N MET A 9 1.97 5.52 14.85
CA MET A 9 1.88 4.05 14.83
C MET A 9 0.61 3.52 15.48
N ALA A 10 -0.01 4.26 16.40
CA ALA A 10 -1.36 3.98 16.90
C ALA A 10 -2.45 4.13 15.85
N LEU A 11 -2.27 5.16 15.02
CA LEU A 11 -2.89 5.39 13.72
C LEU A 11 -2.73 4.21 12.76
N ALA A 12 -1.80 3.31 13.05
CA ALA A 12 -1.53 2.14 12.27
C ALA A 12 -1.98 0.83 12.93
N LEU A 13 -2.18 0.70 14.27
CA LEU A 13 -2.85 -0.45 14.92
C LEU A 13 -2.78 -0.44 16.46
N ALA A 14 -3.90 -0.81 17.09
CA ALA A 14 -3.88 -1.80 18.17
C ALA A 14 -5.22 -2.56 18.13
N GLY A 15 -5.25 -3.83 18.54
CA GLY A 15 -6.43 -4.67 18.35
C GLY A 15 -6.19 -6.10 18.82
N PHE A 16 -6.24 -6.29 20.14
CA PHE A 16 -6.51 -7.56 20.84
C PHE A 16 -5.58 -8.77 20.61
N PHE A 17 -4.78 -9.12 21.63
CA PHE A 17 -5.11 -10.27 22.50
C PHE A 17 -4.32 -10.20 23.82
N ALA A 18 -5.06 -10.10 24.93
CA ALA A 18 -4.66 -10.67 26.20
C ALA A 18 -5.56 -11.88 26.45
N ALA A 19 -5.08 -13.09 26.12
CA ALA A 19 -5.41 -14.36 26.79
C ALA A 19 -4.87 -15.55 25.99
N SER A 20 -4.13 -16.45 26.67
CA SER A 20 -3.83 -17.85 26.30
C SER A 20 -2.81 -18.02 25.16
N CYS A 21 -1.65 -18.70 25.24
CA CYS A 21 -1.16 -19.81 26.06
C CYS A 21 0.37 -19.68 26.24
N GLY A 22 0.90 -20.23 27.34
CA GLY A 22 2.31 -20.61 27.41
C GLY A 22 2.58 -21.76 26.44
N GLY A 23 3.63 -21.64 25.65
CA GLY A 23 4.14 -22.72 24.80
C GLY A 23 4.86 -23.76 25.64
N ASP A 24 4.50 -25.02 25.43
CA ASP A 24 5.45 -26.13 25.46
C ASP A 24 5.49 -26.71 24.04
N GLU A 25 6.70 -26.77 23.51
CA GLU A 25 7.06 -27.24 22.18
C GLU A 25 6.76 -28.74 22.03
N ALA A 26 6.13 -29.11 20.91
CA ALA A 26 6.28 -30.43 20.30
C ALA A 26 5.96 -30.29 18.80
N GLU A 27 7.01 -30.29 17.98
CA GLU A 27 6.89 -30.51 16.53
C GLU A 27 6.36 -31.94 16.29
N GLU A 28 5.13 -32.07 15.79
CA GLU A 28 4.68 -33.28 15.10
C GLU A 28 4.82 -33.02 13.60
N GLU A 29 5.68 -33.79 12.93
CA GLU A 29 5.79 -33.81 11.47
C GLU A 29 4.42 -34.12 10.85
N GLU A 30 3.87 -33.15 10.14
CA GLU A 30 2.62 -33.30 9.39
C GLU A 30 2.84 -34.29 8.24
N LYS A 31 2.15 -35.44 8.29
CA LYS A 31 2.21 -36.46 7.23
C LYS A 31 1.51 -35.94 5.97
N ASP A 32 2.28 -35.72 4.92
CA ASP A 32 1.79 -35.31 3.59
C ASP A 32 1.09 -36.49 2.87
N CYS A 33 -0.22 -36.62 3.10
CA CYS A 33 -1.04 -37.64 2.45
C CYS A 33 -1.18 -37.44 0.92
N VAL A 34 -0.89 -36.25 0.39
CA VAL A 34 -0.97 -35.97 -1.07
C VAL A 34 0.09 -36.77 -1.81
N LYS A 35 1.33 -36.79 -1.31
CA LYS A 35 2.41 -37.62 -1.86
C LYS A 35 2.18 -39.11 -1.67
N ILE A 36 1.63 -39.52 -0.52
CA ILE A 36 1.40 -40.94 -0.21
C ILE A 36 0.35 -41.55 -1.15
N CYS A 37 -0.67 -40.77 -1.51
CA CYS A 37 -1.76 -41.22 -2.38
C CYS A 37 -1.49 -41.03 -3.89
N GLU A 38 -0.31 -40.58 -4.29
CA GLU A 38 0.00 -40.32 -5.69
C GLU A 38 -0.11 -41.60 -6.56
N GLY A 39 -0.96 -41.53 -7.57
CA GLY A 39 -1.27 -42.65 -8.47
C GLY A 39 -1.99 -43.83 -7.78
N LYS A 40 -2.80 -43.56 -6.75
CA LYS A 40 -3.67 -44.54 -6.07
C LYS A 40 -5.11 -44.04 -6.13
N GLU A 41 -6.06 -44.93 -6.41
CA GLU A 41 -7.48 -44.57 -6.56
C GLU A 41 -8.32 -45.01 -5.36
N CYS A 42 -7.79 -45.94 -4.56
CA CYS A 42 -8.50 -46.51 -3.42
C CYS A 42 -7.57 -47.11 -2.37
N GLY A 43 -8.03 -47.20 -1.13
CA GLY A 43 -7.38 -47.91 -0.02
C GLY A 43 -6.73 -47.00 1.03
N ASP A 44 -6.34 -47.59 2.17
CA ASP A 44 -5.67 -46.89 3.27
C ASP A 44 -4.17 -47.22 3.27
N LEU A 45 -3.33 -46.20 3.03
CA LEU A 45 -1.87 -46.33 2.98
C LEU A 45 -1.21 -45.47 4.06
N ASP A 46 -0.46 -46.10 4.95
CA ASP A 46 0.27 -45.48 6.07
C ASP A 46 -0.56 -44.51 6.97
N GLY A 47 -1.86 -44.78 7.07
CA GLY A 47 -2.82 -43.97 7.82
C GLY A 47 -3.54 -42.89 7.01
N CYS A 48 -3.23 -42.76 5.72
CA CYS A 48 -3.89 -41.85 4.78
C CYS A 48 -4.97 -42.57 3.95
N PRO A 49 -6.22 -42.08 3.91
CA PRO A 49 -7.29 -42.64 3.09
C PRO A 49 -7.23 -42.11 1.65
N CYS A 50 -6.77 -42.93 0.70
CA CYS A 50 -6.51 -42.55 -0.69
C CYS A 50 -7.70 -42.75 -1.65
N GLY A 51 -8.94 -42.69 -1.14
CA GLY A 51 -10.16 -42.80 -1.93
C GLY A 51 -10.91 -44.14 -1.81
N THR A 52 -12.07 -44.22 -2.46
CA THR A 52 -12.96 -45.40 -2.48
C THR A 52 -13.49 -45.64 -3.89
N CYS A 53 -13.53 -46.90 -4.34
CA CYS A 53 -14.04 -47.25 -5.66
C CYS A 53 -15.56 -47.11 -5.78
N GLY A 54 -16.04 -47.04 -7.03
CA GLY A 54 -17.47 -47.00 -7.34
C GLY A 54 -18.21 -48.28 -6.92
N ALA A 55 -19.54 -48.22 -6.95
CA ALA A 55 -20.41 -49.29 -6.41
C ALA A 55 -20.22 -50.68 -7.04
N ASP A 56 -19.67 -50.74 -8.27
CA ASP A 56 -19.46 -51.98 -9.05
C ASP A 56 -17.97 -52.31 -9.24
N GLU A 57 -17.09 -51.72 -8.45
CA GLU A 57 -15.63 -51.90 -8.53
C GLU A 57 -15.07 -52.48 -7.24
N THR A 58 -14.02 -53.28 -7.37
CA THR A 58 -13.24 -53.80 -6.23
C THR A 58 -11.88 -53.15 -6.20
N CYS A 59 -11.49 -52.63 -5.03
CA CYS A 59 -10.15 -52.09 -4.82
C CYS A 59 -9.14 -53.25 -4.75
N GLU A 60 -8.34 -53.40 -5.80
CA GLU A 60 -7.27 -54.38 -5.86
C GLU A 60 -5.94 -53.69 -6.12
N ALA A 61 -4.98 -53.89 -5.22
CA ALA A 61 -3.65 -53.25 -5.30
C ALA A 61 -3.73 -51.71 -5.43
N ASN A 62 -4.69 -51.09 -4.71
CA ASN A 62 -4.91 -49.64 -4.65
C ASN A 62 -5.35 -49.01 -5.98
N MET A 63 -5.92 -49.81 -6.88
CA MET A 63 -6.61 -49.37 -8.09
C MET A 63 -8.02 -49.94 -8.14
N CYS A 64 -8.94 -49.18 -8.72
CA CYS A 64 -10.31 -49.63 -8.90
C CYS A 64 -10.40 -50.55 -10.11
N LYS A 65 -10.95 -51.74 -9.90
CA LYS A 65 -11.15 -52.73 -10.97
C LYS A 65 -12.61 -53.12 -11.06
N THR A 66 -13.15 -53.07 -12.26
CA THR A 66 -14.45 -53.65 -12.60
C THR A 66 -14.32 -55.17 -12.74
N PRO A 67 -15.21 -55.96 -12.12
CA PRO A 67 -15.25 -57.40 -12.33
C PRO A 67 -15.63 -57.72 -13.78
N VAL A 68 -14.79 -58.49 -14.48
CA VAL A 68 -15.09 -58.99 -15.83
C VAL A 68 -16.31 -59.90 -15.75
N ALA A 69 -17.41 -59.50 -16.38
CA ALA A 69 -18.66 -60.26 -16.37
C ALA A 69 -18.47 -61.66 -17.00
N PRO A 70 -18.88 -62.75 -16.34
CA PRO A 70 -18.77 -64.09 -16.91
C PRO A 70 -19.71 -64.24 -18.12
N GLY A 71 -19.19 -64.75 -19.24
CA GLY A 71 -19.95 -65.05 -20.45
C GLY A 71 -19.74 -64.11 -21.64
N CYS A 72 -18.78 -63.18 -21.59
CA CYS A 72 -18.51 -62.26 -22.69
C CYS A 72 -18.08 -62.94 -24.00
N GLU A 73 -17.46 -64.11 -23.94
CA GLU A 73 -17.06 -64.88 -25.14
C GLU A 73 -18.28 -65.28 -26.01
N GLU A 74 -19.39 -65.65 -25.37
CA GLU A 74 -20.62 -66.05 -26.07
C GLU A 74 -21.41 -64.82 -26.55
N LYS A 75 -21.44 -63.75 -25.75
CA LYS A 75 -22.11 -62.48 -26.08
C LYS A 75 -21.42 -61.70 -27.21
N CYS A 76 -20.10 -61.80 -27.31
CA CYS A 76 -19.31 -61.16 -28.36
C CYS A 76 -19.18 -62.03 -29.62
N THR A 77 -19.80 -63.21 -29.66
CA THR A 77 -19.75 -64.07 -30.84
C THR A 77 -20.42 -63.40 -32.04
N GLY A 78 -19.62 -63.11 -33.08
CA GLY A 78 -20.07 -62.43 -34.30
C GLY A 78 -20.14 -60.90 -34.18
N LYS A 79 -19.55 -60.33 -33.12
CA LYS A 79 -19.30 -58.89 -32.97
C LYS A 79 -17.82 -58.64 -33.11
N ASP A 80 -17.46 -57.54 -33.77
CA ASP A 80 -16.07 -57.15 -33.98
C ASP A 80 -15.64 -55.99 -33.09
N CYS A 81 -16.59 -55.17 -32.62
CA CYS A 81 -16.31 -54.06 -31.70
C CYS A 81 -17.54 -53.60 -30.89
N GLY A 82 -17.33 -52.78 -29.85
CA GLY A 82 -18.38 -52.13 -29.05
C GLY A 82 -18.87 -52.93 -27.83
N THR A 83 -19.71 -52.33 -27.00
CA THR A 83 -20.22 -52.94 -25.76
C THR A 83 -21.57 -53.63 -25.98
N VAL A 84 -21.71 -54.89 -25.55
CA VAL A 84 -22.95 -55.67 -25.58
C VAL A 84 -23.25 -56.20 -24.20
N GLU A 85 -24.36 -55.77 -23.59
CA GLU A 85 -24.84 -56.31 -22.31
C GLU A 85 -23.71 -56.44 -21.27
N ASP A 86 -22.99 -55.32 -21.08
CA ASP A 86 -21.88 -55.13 -20.15
C ASP A 86 -20.57 -55.88 -20.49
N CYS A 87 -20.46 -56.38 -21.73
CA CYS A 87 -19.24 -56.97 -22.28
C CYS A 87 -18.63 -56.10 -23.37
N ASP A 88 -17.36 -55.72 -23.23
CA ASP A 88 -16.59 -55.08 -24.30
C ASP A 88 -16.13 -56.12 -25.33
N CYS A 89 -16.67 -56.03 -26.54
CA CYS A 89 -16.39 -56.94 -27.65
C CYS A 89 -15.23 -56.48 -28.55
N GLY A 90 -14.44 -55.51 -28.09
CA GLY A 90 -13.22 -55.05 -28.75
C GLY A 90 -13.40 -53.71 -29.45
N THR A 91 -12.31 -53.25 -30.05
CA THR A 91 -12.23 -52.00 -30.81
C THR A 91 -11.88 -52.29 -32.27
N CYS A 92 -12.41 -51.47 -33.17
CA CYS A 92 -12.19 -51.66 -34.60
C CYS A 92 -10.77 -51.21 -34.97
N ALA A 93 -10.14 -51.86 -35.96
CA ALA A 93 -8.82 -51.46 -36.46
C ALA A 93 -8.85 -50.09 -37.17
N GLU A 94 -7.70 -49.44 -37.27
CA GLU A 94 -7.53 -48.10 -37.86
C GLU A 94 -8.24 -47.96 -39.23
N GLY A 95 -9.06 -46.91 -39.38
CA GLY A 95 -9.88 -46.66 -40.57
C GLY A 95 -11.23 -47.39 -40.61
N LYS A 96 -11.65 -48.04 -39.51
CA LYS A 96 -12.98 -48.64 -39.36
C LYS A 96 -13.74 -48.08 -38.16
N THR A 97 -15.06 -47.95 -38.29
CA THR A 97 -15.97 -47.55 -37.20
C THR A 97 -16.90 -48.69 -36.82
N CYS A 98 -17.33 -48.70 -35.56
CA CYS A 98 -18.27 -49.70 -35.04
C CYS A 98 -19.68 -49.28 -35.43
N ASP A 99 -20.32 -50.01 -36.34
CA ASP A 99 -21.70 -49.72 -36.70
C ASP A 99 -22.69 -50.16 -35.60
N ALA A 100 -23.96 -49.78 -35.75
CA ALA A 100 -25.02 -50.14 -34.79
C ALA A 100 -25.29 -51.66 -34.67
N LYS A 101 -24.64 -52.50 -35.48
CA LYS A 101 -24.69 -53.96 -35.39
C LYS A 101 -23.47 -54.55 -34.68
N ASN A 102 -22.58 -53.69 -34.18
CA ASN A 102 -21.34 -54.03 -33.50
C ASN A 102 -20.35 -54.73 -34.44
N MET A 103 -20.28 -54.25 -35.68
CA MET A 103 -19.35 -54.70 -36.72
C MET A 103 -18.39 -53.58 -37.13
N CYS A 104 -17.14 -53.95 -37.42
CA CYS A 104 -16.16 -53.03 -37.99
C CYS A 104 -16.51 -52.73 -39.46
N VAL A 105 -17.02 -51.54 -39.75
CA VAL A 105 -17.26 -51.09 -41.13
C VAL A 105 -16.22 -50.05 -41.53
N ASP A 106 -15.86 -50.01 -42.82
CA ASP A 106 -14.93 -49.01 -43.32
C ASP A 106 -15.54 -47.62 -43.11
N VAL A 107 -14.75 -46.71 -42.53
CA VAL A 107 -15.17 -45.32 -42.38
C VAL A 107 -15.30 -44.72 -43.78
N GLY A 108 -16.27 -43.82 -43.99
CA GLY A 108 -16.41 -43.09 -45.25
C GLY A 108 -15.15 -42.30 -45.64
N ASP A 109 -15.22 -41.47 -46.67
CA ASP A 109 -14.07 -40.66 -47.10
C ASP A 109 -13.64 -39.66 -46.02
N CYS A 110 -12.64 -40.04 -45.22
CA CYS A 110 -12.10 -39.21 -44.14
C CYS A 110 -11.48 -37.91 -44.63
N THR A 111 -11.11 -37.82 -45.91
CA THR A 111 -10.66 -36.57 -46.52
C THR A 111 -11.75 -35.50 -46.50
N ALA A 112 -13.01 -35.90 -46.69
CA ALA A 112 -14.15 -35.01 -46.63
C ALA A 112 -14.57 -34.71 -45.17
N ALA A 113 -14.53 -35.73 -44.29
CA ALA A 113 -14.92 -35.59 -42.89
C ALA A 113 -13.95 -34.72 -42.06
N CYS A 114 -12.66 -34.78 -42.39
CA CYS A 114 -11.59 -34.00 -41.75
C CYS A 114 -11.28 -32.68 -42.48
N LYS A 115 -12.11 -32.29 -43.45
CA LYS A 115 -11.92 -31.03 -44.15
C LYS A 115 -12.05 -29.87 -43.15
N ASP A 116 -10.99 -29.06 -43.08
CA ASP A 116 -10.85 -27.91 -42.18
C ASP A 116 -10.68 -28.26 -40.68
N LYS A 117 -10.37 -29.53 -40.37
CA LYS A 117 -10.09 -30.02 -39.01
C LYS A 117 -8.65 -30.50 -38.91
N THR A 118 -8.01 -30.26 -37.77
CA THR A 118 -6.60 -30.61 -37.57
C THR A 118 -6.38 -31.57 -36.40
N CYS A 119 -7.43 -31.87 -35.64
CA CYS A 119 -7.37 -32.85 -34.56
C CYS A 119 -8.74 -33.49 -34.26
N GLY A 120 -8.73 -34.55 -33.47
CA GLY A 120 -9.94 -35.18 -32.92
C GLY A 120 -10.65 -36.13 -33.87
N THR A 121 -11.77 -36.71 -33.44
CA THR A 121 -12.48 -37.76 -34.18
C THR A 121 -13.85 -37.32 -34.69
N VAL A 122 -14.13 -37.56 -35.97
CA VAL A 122 -15.38 -37.17 -36.65
C VAL A 122 -15.92 -38.33 -37.45
N GLU A 123 -17.15 -38.77 -37.18
CA GLU A 123 -17.81 -39.83 -37.96
C GLU A 123 -16.96 -41.13 -38.05
N GLY A 124 -16.07 -41.37 -37.08
CA GLY A 124 -15.14 -42.49 -37.04
C GLY A 124 -13.78 -42.24 -37.70
N CYS A 125 -13.54 -41.06 -38.29
CA CYS A 125 -12.26 -40.63 -38.82
C CYS A 125 -11.45 -39.91 -37.74
N ASP A 126 -10.20 -40.33 -37.52
CA ASP A 126 -9.22 -39.55 -36.77
C ASP A 126 -8.61 -38.48 -37.69
N CYS A 127 -8.84 -37.21 -37.35
CA CYS A 127 -8.37 -36.05 -38.10
C CYS A 127 -7.01 -35.54 -37.61
N GLY A 128 -6.34 -36.27 -36.73
CA GLY A 128 -5.00 -36.01 -36.24
C GLY A 128 -4.95 -35.71 -34.74
N THR A 129 -3.72 -35.48 -34.27
CA THR A 129 -3.43 -35.08 -32.89
C THR A 129 -2.71 -33.75 -32.88
N CYS A 130 -2.93 -32.97 -31.83
CA CYS A 130 -2.22 -31.71 -31.65
C CYS A 130 -0.75 -31.93 -31.27
N ALA A 131 0.08 -30.95 -31.61
CA ALA A 131 1.47 -30.91 -31.17
C ALA A 131 1.56 -30.57 -29.68
N ASP A 132 2.73 -30.82 -29.07
CA ASP A 132 2.98 -30.47 -27.67
C ASP A 132 2.69 -28.98 -27.40
N GLY A 133 1.98 -28.70 -26.29
CA GLY A 133 1.54 -27.34 -25.92
C GLY A 133 0.21 -26.89 -26.54
N GLN A 134 -0.48 -27.77 -27.27
CA GLN A 134 -1.79 -27.50 -27.84
C GLN A 134 -2.83 -28.52 -27.39
N VAL A 135 -4.07 -28.06 -27.25
CA VAL A 135 -5.24 -28.91 -26.98
C VAL A 135 -6.18 -28.90 -28.17
N CYS A 136 -6.85 -30.03 -28.39
CA CYS A 136 -7.88 -30.11 -29.41
C CYS A 136 -9.15 -29.47 -28.86
N ASN A 137 -9.67 -28.45 -29.54
CA ASN A 137 -10.97 -27.89 -29.20
C ASN A 137 -12.06 -28.86 -29.67
N ASP A 138 -12.85 -29.39 -28.74
CA ASP A 138 -13.87 -30.41 -29.04
C ASP A 138 -15.01 -29.92 -29.94
N VAL A 139 -15.16 -28.60 -30.11
CA VAL A 139 -16.21 -27.98 -30.93
C VAL A 139 -15.71 -27.69 -32.34
N THR A 140 -14.56 -27.01 -32.45
CA THR A 140 -14.00 -26.59 -33.75
C THR A 140 -13.12 -27.67 -34.38
N LEU A 141 -12.63 -28.63 -33.57
CA LEU A 141 -11.73 -29.71 -33.98
C LEU A 141 -10.44 -29.19 -34.63
N THR A 142 -9.98 -28.07 -34.08
CA THR A 142 -8.71 -27.43 -34.39
C THR A 142 -7.85 -27.36 -33.15
N CYS A 143 -6.54 -27.46 -33.33
CA CYS A 143 -5.58 -27.31 -32.24
C CYS A 143 -5.49 -25.85 -31.79
N GLU A 144 -5.77 -25.62 -30.52
CA GLU A 144 -5.64 -24.33 -29.84
C GLU A 144 -4.46 -24.41 -28.87
N CYS A 145 -3.70 -23.33 -28.77
CA CYS A 145 -2.55 -23.27 -27.88
C CYS A 145 -2.99 -23.16 -26.42
N VAL A 146 -2.31 -23.85 -25.51
CA VAL A 146 -2.55 -23.75 -24.05
C VAL A 146 -1.51 -22.83 -23.43
N PRO A 147 -1.91 -21.68 -22.88
CA PRO A 147 -1.01 -20.79 -22.14
C PRO A 147 -0.33 -21.50 -20.97
N VAL A 148 0.98 -21.31 -20.80
CA VAL A 148 1.78 -21.89 -19.70
C VAL A 148 2.28 -20.80 -18.76
N CYS A 149 1.51 -20.56 -17.71
CA CYS A 149 1.78 -19.54 -16.68
C CYS A 149 2.03 -20.09 -15.27
N ASP A 150 2.02 -21.41 -15.08
CA ASP A 150 2.29 -21.99 -13.77
C ASP A 150 3.67 -21.56 -13.25
N GLY A 151 3.66 -20.89 -12.09
CA GLY A 151 4.86 -20.38 -11.43
C GLY A 151 5.45 -19.11 -12.06
N LYS A 152 4.72 -18.42 -12.94
CA LYS A 152 5.10 -17.13 -13.52
C LYS A 152 4.06 -16.06 -13.18
N GLU A 153 4.53 -14.91 -12.73
CA GLU A 153 3.74 -13.69 -12.59
C GLU A 153 3.69 -12.90 -13.90
N CYS A 154 4.73 -13.02 -14.72
CA CYS A 154 4.88 -12.31 -15.99
C CYS A 154 5.60 -13.15 -17.05
N GLY A 155 5.64 -12.62 -18.27
CA GLY A 155 6.43 -13.19 -19.36
C GLY A 155 5.60 -14.04 -20.33
N ASP A 156 6.22 -14.48 -21.43
CA ASP A 156 5.53 -15.15 -22.53
C ASP A 156 4.82 -16.44 -22.08
N ASP A 157 3.57 -16.61 -22.52
CA ASP A 157 2.71 -17.75 -22.20
C ASP A 157 2.94 -18.95 -23.13
N GLY A 158 3.81 -18.83 -24.14
CA GLY A 158 4.09 -19.85 -25.16
C GLY A 158 3.09 -19.84 -26.33
N CYS A 159 2.06 -19.02 -26.26
CA CYS A 159 0.97 -18.91 -27.22
C CYS A 159 0.90 -17.52 -27.90
N GLY A 160 1.86 -16.65 -27.61
CA GLY A 160 1.96 -15.30 -28.16
C GLY A 160 1.23 -14.23 -27.35
N ALA A 161 0.73 -14.59 -26.15
CA ALA A 161 0.32 -13.64 -25.13
C ALA A 161 1.32 -13.68 -23.96
N PHE A 162 1.00 -13.00 -22.87
CA PHE A 162 1.82 -12.94 -21.67
C PHE A 162 1.02 -13.42 -20.45
N CYS A 163 1.73 -14.00 -19.49
CA CYS A 163 1.25 -14.25 -18.15
C CYS A 163 1.17 -12.91 -17.39
N GLY A 164 0.19 -12.77 -16.50
CA GLY A 164 -0.05 -11.53 -15.74
C GLY A 164 -1.17 -10.65 -16.31
N GLU A 165 -1.74 -9.78 -15.46
CA GLU A 165 -2.80 -8.82 -15.81
C GLU A 165 -2.27 -7.39 -16.00
N GLY A 166 -0.95 -7.18 -15.84
CA GLY A 166 -0.33 -5.87 -15.94
C GLY A 166 -0.38 -5.28 -17.35
N ASP A 167 -0.50 -3.96 -17.40
CA ASP A 167 -0.54 -3.11 -18.59
C ASP A 167 0.86 -2.67 -19.09
N GLY A 168 1.92 -3.04 -18.37
CA GLY A 168 3.32 -2.84 -18.73
C GLY A 168 3.92 -3.92 -19.65
N ASP A 169 5.22 -3.80 -19.92
CA ASP A 169 5.94 -4.73 -20.81
C ASP A 169 5.92 -6.15 -20.23
N GLN A 170 5.36 -7.09 -21.01
CA GLN A 170 5.31 -8.52 -20.68
C GLN A 170 4.46 -8.92 -19.45
N GLY A 171 3.48 -8.09 -19.06
CA GLY A 171 2.45 -8.45 -18.07
C GLY A 171 2.70 -7.98 -16.63
N CYS A 172 3.70 -7.13 -16.40
CA CYS A 172 3.95 -6.47 -15.11
C CYS A 172 3.23 -5.12 -15.03
N GLU A 173 2.88 -4.68 -13.81
CA GLU A 173 2.31 -3.35 -13.56
C GLU A 173 3.41 -2.27 -13.57
N GLY A 174 3.10 -1.09 -14.12
CA GLY A 174 4.00 0.06 -14.05
C GLY A 174 5.31 -0.11 -14.81
N GLU A 175 6.44 0.20 -14.15
CA GLU A 175 7.79 0.18 -14.73
C GLU A 175 8.59 -1.09 -14.38
N ASP A 176 7.94 -2.07 -13.75
CA ASP A 176 8.55 -3.34 -13.38
C ASP A 176 8.90 -4.17 -14.62
N LYS A 177 10.00 -4.93 -14.52
CA LYS A 177 10.46 -5.77 -15.62
C LYS A 177 10.26 -7.23 -15.28
N CYS A 178 9.84 -7.98 -16.29
CA CYS A 178 9.79 -9.42 -16.16
C CYS A 178 11.20 -10.02 -16.20
N ILE A 179 11.67 -10.49 -15.05
CA ILE A 179 12.96 -11.17 -14.90
C ILE A 179 12.69 -12.57 -14.36
N ASP A 180 13.10 -13.58 -15.13
CA ASP A 180 12.91 -15.00 -14.79
C ASP A 180 11.46 -15.41 -14.42
N GLY A 181 10.47 -14.70 -14.97
CA GLY A 181 9.04 -14.99 -14.77
C GLY A 181 8.42 -14.29 -13.56
N LEU A 182 9.16 -13.44 -12.86
CA LEU A 182 8.67 -12.58 -11.78
C LEU A 182 8.76 -11.11 -12.18
N CYS A 183 7.83 -10.30 -11.67
CA CYS A 183 7.91 -8.85 -11.82
C CYS A 183 8.94 -8.32 -10.82
N GLU A 184 10.08 -7.86 -11.33
CA GLU A 184 11.12 -7.23 -10.53
C GLU A 184 11.23 -5.75 -10.84
N CYS A 185 11.13 -4.92 -9.79
CA CYS A 185 11.37 -3.49 -9.91
C CYS A 185 12.85 -3.23 -10.21
N THR A 186 13.12 -2.50 -11.29
CA THR A 186 14.49 -2.11 -11.65
C THR A 186 14.84 -0.75 -11.04
N PRO A 187 15.84 -0.66 -10.14
CA PRO A 187 16.23 0.60 -9.50
C PRO A 187 16.46 1.74 -10.50
N GLN A 188 15.71 2.82 -10.36
CA GLN A 188 15.76 4.00 -11.23
C GLN A 188 16.75 5.06 -10.71
N CYS A 189 18.03 4.77 -10.94
CA CYS A 189 19.14 5.63 -10.53
C CYS A 189 19.79 6.43 -11.66
N ASP A 190 19.32 6.28 -12.89
CA ASP A 190 19.87 7.02 -14.03
C ASP A 190 19.75 8.54 -13.80
N GLY A 191 20.90 9.21 -13.73
CA GLY A 191 21.01 10.65 -13.47
C GLY A 191 20.97 11.05 -11.99
N LYS A 192 20.80 10.10 -11.05
CA LYS A 192 20.85 10.35 -9.61
C LYS A 192 22.21 9.96 -9.01
N THR A 193 22.65 10.72 -8.03
CA THR A 193 23.85 10.48 -7.21
C THR A 193 23.52 10.06 -5.78
N CYS A 194 22.36 10.51 -5.27
CA CYS A 194 21.72 10.01 -4.05
C CYS A 194 20.18 10.11 -4.21
N GLY A 195 19.41 9.46 -3.32
CA GLY A 195 17.94 9.55 -3.27
C GLY A 195 17.22 8.24 -3.64
N PRO A 196 15.89 8.15 -3.54
CA PRO A 196 15.15 6.90 -3.72
C PRO A 196 15.25 6.36 -5.15
N ASP A 197 15.30 5.03 -5.28
CA ASP A 197 15.37 4.32 -6.57
C ASP A 197 14.00 3.92 -7.15
N LYS A 198 12.91 4.32 -6.49
CA LYS A 198 11.51 3.96 -6.79
C LYS A 198 11.15 2.47 -6.63
N CYS A 199 12.08 1.65 -6.15
CA CYS A 199 11.90 0.23 -5.87
C CYS A 199 12.03 -0.09 -4.38
N GLY A 200 11.94 0.93 -3.51
CA GLY A 200 12.16 0.81 -2.06
C GLY A 200 13.64 0.81 -1.64
N GLY A 201 14.57 1.00 -2.57
CA GLY A 201 16.01 1.16 -2.32
C GLY A 201 16.49 2.61 -2.53
N GLN A 202 17.81 2.81 -2.52
CA GLN A 202 18.46 4.12 -2.67
C GLN A 202 19.56 4.13 -3.73
N CYS A 203 19.64 5.25 -4.46
CA CYS A 203 20.58 5.52 -5.54
C CYS A 203 21.86 6.17 -5.04
N GLY A 204 22.68 5.44 -4.29
CA GLY A 204 23.93 5.95 -3.73
C GLY A 204 23.72 6.88 -2.52
N ASP A 205 24.83 7.28 -1.91
CA ASP A 205 24.86 8.09 -0.69
C ASP A 205 25.66 9.38 -0.94
N CYS A 206 25.20 10.48 -0.35
CA CYS A 206 25.97 11.71 -0.37
C CYS A 206 27.05 11.65 0.73
N GLY A 207 28.28 12.11 0.42
CA GLY A 207 29.39 12.09 1.37
C GLY A 207 29.25 13.14 2.48
N ASP A 208 30.14 13.07 3.49
CA ASP A 208 30.14 13.98 4.64
C ASP A 208 30.04 15.47 4.23
N GLY A 209 29.13 16.21 4.89
CA GLY A 209 28.89 17.64 4.62
C GLY A 209 28.07 17.94 3.37
N THR A 210 27.51 16.91 2.72
CA THR A 210 26.58 17.05 1.60
C THR A 210 25.28 16.31 1.87
N TYR A 211 24.18 16.81 1.32
CA TYR A 211 22.85 16.22 1.48
C TYR A 211 22.23 15.85 0.13
N CYS A 212 21.24 14.96 0.16
CA CYS A 212 20.51 14.57 -1.04
C CYS A 212 19.40 15.56 -1.31
N GLN A 213 19.53 16.37 -2.36
CA GLN A 213 18.38 17.11 -2.86
C GLN A 213 17.45 16.14 -3.59
N LEU A 214 16.42 15.65 -2.90
CA LEU A 214 15.50 14.62 -3.41
C LEU A 214 14.82 15.00 -4.72
N SER A 215 14.56 16.30 -4.95
CA SER A 215 13.95 16.80 -6.19
C SER A 215 14.84 16.65 -7.43
N THR A 216 16.16 16.64 -7.26
CA THR A 216 17.13 16.51 -8.37
C THR A 216 17.94 15.23 -8.31
N GLY A 217 17.92 14.52 -7.18
CA GLY A 217 18.76 13.34 -6.92
C GLY A 217 20.25 13.65 -6.87
N THR A 218 20.65 14.88 -6.53
CA THR A 218 22.06 15.30 -6.51
C THR A 218 22.55 15.61 -5.10
N CYS A 219 23.83 15.33 -4.84
CA CYS A 219 24.50 15.76 -3.62
C CYS A 219 24.78 17.26 -3.70
N LEU A 220 24.28 18.04 -2.75
CA LEU A 220 24.61 19.46 -2.61
C LEU A 220 25.33 19.70 -1.30
N GLU A 221 26.23 20.68 -1.26
CA GLU A 221 26.83 21.10 0.01
C GLU A 221 25.77 21.71 0.92
N GLU A 222 25.85 21.41 2.21
CA GLU A 222 24.98 22.04 3.19
C GLU A 222 25.26 23.54 3.26
N GLY A 223 24.18 24.34 3.24
CA GLY A 223 24.24 25.75 3.55
C GLY A 223 24.59 25.97 5.02
N ASN A 224 25.33 27.05 5.31
CA ASN A 224 25.59 27.46 6.69
C ASN A 224 24.36 28.18 7.27
N CYS A 225 23.29 27.41 7.52
CA CYS A 225 22.02 27.94 8.01
C CYS A 225 22.15 28.60 9.38
N CYS A 226 23.09 28.13 10.20
CA CYS A 226 23.37 28.66 11.53
C CYS A 226 23.78 30.15 11.55
N ASP A 227 24.43 30.62 10.49
CA ASP A 227 24.86 32.02 10.37
C ASP A 227 23.85 32.90 9.59
N THR A 228 22.90 32.30 8.88
CA THR A 228 21.94 33.02 8.01
C THR A 228 20.51 33.03 8.53
N GLY A 229 20.16 32.18 9.50
CA GLY A 229 18.84 32.11 10.12
C GLY A 229 18.48 33.41 10.83
N LYS A 230 17.70 34.26 10.17
CA LYS A 230 17.10 35.44 10.79
C LYS A 230 15.66 35.12 11.10
N PHE A 231 15.38 34.95 12.38
CA PHE A 231 14.05 34.72 12.89
C PHE A 231 13.47 36.00 13.48
N GLU A 232 12.16 36.19 13.35
CA GLU A 232 11.40 37.06 14.22
C GLU A 232 11.54 36.56 15.66
N ALA A 233 11.78 37.48 16.59
CA ALA A 233 12.00 37.11 17.98
C ALA A 233 10.77 36.45 18.62
N MET A 234 9.58 36.69 18.07
CA MET A 234 8.30 36.18 18.56
C MET A 234 7.61 35.31 17.50
N GLY A 235 7.20 34.11 17.88
CA GLY A 235 6.36 33.22 17.10
C GLY A 235 5.14 32.74 17.88
N GLN A 236 4.27 31.97 17.23
CA GLN A 236 3.11 31.29 17.81
C GLN A 236 3.43 29.80 18.01
N LYS A 237 3.64 29.40 19.25
CA LYS A 237 3.93 28.02 19.63
C LYS A 237 2.62 27.27 19.86
N VAL A 238 2.41 26.19 19.11
CA VAL A 238 1.24 25.30 19.25
C VAL A 238 1.17 24.70 20.66
N ASN A 239 0.12 25.01 21.42
CA ASN A 239 -0.11 24.45 22.76
C ASN A 239 -1.32 23.51 22.80
N PHE A 240 -2.10 23.42 21.73
CA PHE A 240 -3.16 22.43 21.60
C PHE A 240 -3.13 21.87 20.19
N MET A 241 -3.33 20.57 20.07
CA MET A 241 -3.53 19.90 18.79
C MET A 241 -4.43 18.68 18.98
N SER A 242 -5.33 18.45 18.02
CA SER A 242 -6.24 17.31 18.02
C SER A 242 -6.67 17.02 16.60
N VAL A 243 -6.91 15.75 16.27
CA VAL A 243 -7.40 15.40 14.94
C VAL A 243 -8.88 15.75 14.81
N GLY A 244 -9.25 16.30 13.66
CA GLY A 244 -10.62 16.61 13.30
C GLY A 244 -11.50 15.35 13.27
N LYS A 245 -12.75 15.49 13.69
CA LYS A 245 -13.77 14.43 13.67
C LYS A 245 -14.71 14.63 12.48
N GLY A 246 -14.48 13.89 11.39
CA GLY A 246 -15.29 13.99 10.18
C GLY A 246 -15.01 15.27 9.38
N GLY A 247 -15.73 15.42 8.26
CA GLY A 247 -15.61 16.55 7.34
C GLY A 247 -16.63 17.64 7.67
N HIS A 248 -16.43 18.36 8.78
CA HIS A 248 -17.38 19.38 9.25
C HIS A 248 -16.69 20.73 9.54
N PRO A 249 -17.43 21.86 9.50
CA PRO A 249 -16.92 23.15 9.95
C PRO A 249 -16.38 23.08 11.39
N GLY A 250 -15.16 23.57 11.60
CA GLY A 250 -14.48 23.51 12.91
C GLY A 250 -13.66 22.24 13.14
N GLU A 251 -13.79 21.22 12.27
CA GLU A 251 -13.07 19.95 12.36
C GLU A 251 -12.14 19.74 11.14
N ALA A 252 -12.49 20.28 9.98
CA ALA A 252 -11.79 20.07 8.71
C ALA A 252 -11.75 21.34 7.86
N LEU A 253 -11.17 21.24 6.65
CA LEU A 253 -11.22 22.27 5.60
C LEU A 253 -11.66 21.66 4.26
N ASP A 254 -12.12 22.53 3.37
CA ASP A 254 -12.35 22.24 1.94
C ASP A 254 -10.98 22.37 1.22
N VAL A 255 -10.25 21.25 1.14
CA VAL A 255 -8.85 21.23 0.68
C VAL A 255 -8.75 21.18 -0.84
N ASP A 256 -9.76 20.63 -1.52
CA ASP A 256 -9.84 20.56 -2.98
C ASP A 256 -10.55 21.79 -3.60
N GLY A 257 -11.22 22.60 -2.77
CA GLY A 257 -11.93 23.81 -3.19
C GLY A 257 -13.24 23.52 -3.93
N ASP A 258 -13.74 22.28 -3.85
CA ASP A 258 -14.99 21.86 -4.47
C ASP A 258 -16.09 21.66 -3.41
N PRO A 259 -17.03 22.61 -3.23
CA PRO A 259 -18.10 22.48 -2.24
C PRO A 259 -19.11 21.36 -2.57
N SER A 260 -18.98 20.69 -3.72
CA SER A 260 -19.79 19.54 -4.10
C SER A 260 -19.17 18.20 -3.73
N THR A 261 -17.87 18.15 -3.47
CA THR A 261 -17.18 16.99 -2.87
C THR A 261 -17.26 17.10 -1.35
N CYS A 262 -17.02 15.98 -0.65
CA CYS A 262 -17.14 15.91 0.80
C CYS A 262 -16.62 14.56 1.28
N ALA A 263 -15.79 14.54 2.32
CA ALA A 263 -15.26 13.29 2.86
C ALA A 263 -15.05 13.34 4.38
N PRO A 264 -15.32 12.23 5.11
CA PRO A 264 -15.89 10.98 4.61
C PRO A 264 -17.38 11.10 4.29
N VAL A 265 -17.86 10.43 3.23
CA VAL A 265 -19.24 10.55 2.69
C VAL A 265 -20.35 10.33 3.73
N GLU A 266 -20.10 9.49 4.74
CA GLU A 266 -21.09 9.19 5.80
C GLU A 266 -21.11 10.24 6.93
N ASP A 267 -20.07 11.07 7.05
CA ASP A 267 -19.86 11.99 8.17
C ASP A 267 -19.15 13.27 7.72
N CYS A 268 -19.80 14.01 6.82
CA CYS A 268 -19.29 15.29 6.34
C CYS A 268 -20.43 16.22 5.84
N GLU A 269 -20.15 17.52 5.77
CA GLU A 269 -21.05 18.53 5.19
C GLU A 269 -20.28 19.63 4.45
N GLY A 270 -20.87 20.18 3.38
CA GLY A 270 -20.50 21.49 2.83
C GLY A 270 -19.11 21.64 2.20
N GLY A 271 -18.54 20.61 1.57
CA GLY A 271 -17.21 20.70 0.93
C GLY A 271 -16.06 20.16 1.77
N TYR A 272 -16.29 19.91 3.06
CA TYR A 272 -15.18 19.67 3.99
C TYR A 272 -14.64 18.24 3.87
N ASN A 273 -13.32 18.13 3.77
CA ASN A 273 -12.62 16.87 3.54
C ASN A 273 -11.77 16.49 4.77
N ASN A 274 -12.00 15.30 5.32
CA ASN A 274 -11.20 14.73 6.40
C ASN A 274 -11.27 13.20 6.41
N MET A 275 -11.00 12.57 5.27
CA MET A 275 -11.15 11.14 5.06
C MET A 275 -10.33 10.28 6.04
N LEU A 276 -9.14 10.74 6.44
CA LEU A 276 -8.30 10.06 7.43
C LEU A 276 -8.93 10.00 8.84
N SER A 277 -9.92 10.86 9.15
CA SER A 277 -10.65 10.77 10.42
C SER A 277 -11.44 9.46 10.56
N GLY A 278 -11.84 8.82 9.45
CA GLY A 278 -12.53 7.53 9.48
C GLY A 278 -11.65 6.42 10.04
N LEU A 279 -10.42 6.29 9.53
CA LEU A 279 -9.42 5.35 10.04
C LEU A 279 -9.11 5.63 11.52
N LEU A 280 -8.89 6.90 11.86
CA LEU A 280 -8.62 7.33 13.22
C LEU A 280 -9.75 7.02 14.19
N GLY A 281 -11.00 7.20 13.76
CA GLY A 281 -12.18 6.86 14.54
C GLY A 281 -12.26 5.36 14.86
N GLN A 282 -11.88 4.49 13.91
CA GLN A 282 -11.82 3.05 14.15
C GLN A 282 -10.72 2.68 15.15
N LEU A 283 -9.61 3.43 15.14
CA LEU A 283 -8.46 3.17 15.99
C LEU A 283 -8.54 3.80 17.38
N ALA A 284 -9.44 4.79 17.57
CA ALA A 284 -9.64 5.50 18.83
C ALA A 284 -9.97 4.57 20.02
N GLN A 285 -10.55 3.39 19.75
CA GLN A 285 -10.83 2.39 20.80
C GLN A 285 -9.57 1.71 21.36
N PHE A 286 -8.43 1.87 20.66
CA PHE A 286 -7.18 1.21 20.98
C PHE A 286 -6.10 2.21 21.36
N VAL A 287 -6.05 3.33 20.65
CA VAL A 287 -5.18 4.44 21.00
C VAL A 287 -5.89 5.77 20.80
N ASP A 288 -5.86 6.56 21.85
CA ASP A 288 -6.35 7.93 21.85
C ASP A 288 -5.25 8.85 21.33
N ALA A 289 -5.29 9.14 20.03
CA ALA A 289 -4.31 9.99 19.37
C ALA A 289 -4.27 11.40 19.98
N ASP A 290 -5.43 11.95 20.33
CA ASP A 290 -5.55 13.27 20.94
C ASP A 290 -4.85 13.30 22.31
N ALA A 291 -5.04 12.26 23.13
CA ALA A 291 -4.41 12.17 24.45
C ALA A 291 -2.88 12.10 24.37
N GLU A 292 -2.34 11.34 23.42
CA GLU A 292 -0.89 11.22 23.28
C GLU A 292 -0.26 12.46 22.61
N ILE A 293 -0.95 13.12 21.68
CA ILE A 293 -0.52 14.44 21.16
C ILE A 293 -0.50 15.47 22.28
N ALA A 294 -1.57 15.55 23.08
CA ALA A 294 -1.66 16.48 24.20
C ALA A 294 -0.52 16.25 25.21
N LYS A 295 -0.21 14.99 25.51
CA LYS A 295 0.92 14.63 26.37
C LYS A 295 2.26 15.02 25.75
N ALA A 296 2.46 14.83 24.45
CA ALA A 296 3.70 15.23 23.79
C ALA A 296 3.89 16.75 23.80
N LEU A 297 2.83 17.53 23.58
CA LEU A 297 2.85 19.00 23.73
C LEU A 297 3.11 19.44 25.17
N ASP A 298 2.57 18.71 26.15
CA ASP A 298 2.73 18.98 27.58
C ASP A 298 4.14 18.63 28.10
N GLU A 299 4.74 17.54 27.59
CA GLU A 299 6.11 17.11 27.89
C GLU A 299 7.16 17.95 27.13
N GLY A 300 6.77 18.71 26.10
CA GLY A 300 7.67 19.48 25.23
C GLY A 300 8.36 18.63 24.16
N ASP A 301 7.88 17.41 23.96
CA ASP A 301 8.33 16.45 22.94
C ASP A 301 7.99 16.91 21.52
N ILE A 302 6.98 17.78 21.40
CA ILE A 302 6.58 18.47 20.18
C ILE A 302 6.56 19.97 20.48
N ALA A 303 7.33 20.73 19.72
CA ALA A 303 7.19 22.18 19.67
C ALA A 303 7.11 22.60 18.20
N LEU A 304 5.91 22.93 17.75
CA LEU A 304 5.67 23.56 16.45
C LEU A 304 5.50 25.06 16.67
N ILE A 305 6.29 25.86 15.95
CA ILE A 305 6.35 27.30 16.12
C ILE A 305 6.09 27.95 14.77
N ALA A 306 4.98 28.69 14.67
CA ALA A 306 4.68 29.50 13.50
C ALA A 306 5.28 30.91 13.67
N GLU A 307 6.20 31.26 12.80
CA GLU A 307 6.74 32.60 12.67
C GLU A 307 5.92 33.39 11.65
N MET A 308 5.53 34.62 12.00
CA MET A 308 4.76 35.50 11.12
C MET A 308 5.65 36.68 10.70
N VAL A 309 6.33 36.53 9.58
CA VAL A 309 7.28 37.52 9.05
C VAL A 309 6.51 38.69 8.43
N ASP A 310 6.84 39.92 8.83
CA ASP A 310 6.17 41.14 8.36
C ASP A 310 4.63 41.12 8.53
N MET A 311 4.15 40.48 9.61
CA MET A 311 2.73 40.28 9.89
C MET A 311 1.92 41.59 9.80
N LYS A 312 0.80 41.53 9.08
CA LYS A 312 -0.18 42.61 8.97
C LYS A 312 -1.59 42.07 9.20
N THR A 313 -2.45 42.90 9.77
CA THR A 313 -3.84 42.55 10.10
C THR A 313 -4.87 43.34 9.26
N ASP A 314 -4.42 43.90 8.13
CA ASP A 314 -5.23 44.71 7.22
C ASP A 314 -5.62 43.98 5.93
N GLY A 315 -5.45 42.65 5.92
CA GLY A 315 -5.66 41.79 4.75
C GLY A 315 -4.49 41.76 3.75
N THR A 316 -3.40 42.49 4.00
CA THR A 316 -2.19 42.36 3.18
C THR A 316 -1.50 41.04 3.46
N GLU A 317 -1.02 40.38 2.40
CA GLU A 317 -0.24 39.15 2.48
C GLU A 317 1.07 39.36 3.25
N PHE A 318 1.45 38.33 4.01
CA PHE A 318 2.70 38.19 4.72
C PHE A 318 3.14 36.72 4.72
N THR A 319 4.39 36.47 5.10
CA THR A 319 4.94 35.11 5.12
C THR A 319 4.74 34.47 6.49
N MET A 320 4.19 33.26 6.50
CA MET A 320 4.13 32.40 7.67
C MET A 320 5.07 31.20 7.48
N ASN A 321 6.11 31.11 8.30
CA ASN A 321 6.99 29.95 8.36
C ASN A 321 6.61 29.08 9.54
N MET A 322 6.76 27.77 9.44
CA MET A 322 6.58 26.87 10.58
C MET A 322 7.84 26.04 10.80
N TYR A 323 8.20 25.93 12.08
CA TYR A 323 9.40 25.25 12.51
C TYR A 323 9.08 24.18 13.54
N ILE A 324 9.83 23.09 13.49
CA ILE A 324 9.97 22.15 14.59
C ILE A 324 11.09 22.68 15.49
N GLY A 325 10.85 22.72 16.78
CA GLY A 325 11.83 23.20 17.75
C GLY A 325 11.97 22.32 18.97
N ASP A 326 12.88 22.73 19.85
CA ASP A 326 13.01 22.23 21.21
C ASP A 326 12.88 23.37 22.22
N PRO A 327 12.25 23.14 23.38
CA PRO A 327 12.21 24.14 24.43
C PRO A 327 13.61 24.40 25.00
N ALA A 328 13.97 25.67 25.19
CA ALA A 328 15.28 26.08 25.72
C ALA A 328 15.44 25.80 27.22
N ALA A 329 14.35 25.47 27.92
CA ALA A 329 14.32 25.11 29.33
C ALA A 329 13.31 24.00 29.57
N ASP A 330 13.46 23.27 30.68
CA ASP A 330 12.52 22.23 31.05
C ASP A 330 11.14 22.77 31.46
N LYS A 331 10.14 21.89 31.46
CA LYS A 331 8.76 22.21 31.84
C LYS A 331 8.63 22.78 33.26
N ALA A 332 9.51 22.36 34.17
CA ALA A 332 9.49 22.85 35.56
C ALA A 332 9.90 24.32 35.64
N THR A 333 10.67 24.80 34.66
CA THR A 333 11.13 26.18 34.52
C THR A 333 10.15 27.02 33.73
N CYS A 334 9.58 26.49 32.64
CA CYS A 334 8.57 27.17 31.84
C CYS A 334 7.44 26.23 31.44
N ASP A 335 6.21 26.59 31.79
CA ASP A 335 5.04 25.80 31.41
C ASP A 335 4.69 26.02 29.93
N PHE A 336 5.03 25.04 29.08
CA PHE A 336 4.81 25.11 27.64
C PHE A 336 3.34 25.32 27.26
N GLN A 337 2.38 24.99 28.14
CA GLN A 337 0.97 25.07 27.83
C GLN A 337 0.38 26.46 28.05
N THR A 338 0.98 27.25 28.94
CA THR A 338 0.38 28.51 29.43
C THR A 338 1.32 29.71 29.46
N ALA A 339 2.65 29.50 29.39
CA ALA A 339 3.65 30.54 29.49
C ALA A 339 4.35 30.81 28.15
N VAL A 340 4.86 32.05 28.00
CA VAL A 340 5.70 32.44 26.87
C VAL A 340 7.13 31.94 27.10
N CYS A 341 7.44 30.76 26.57
CA CYS A 341 8.75 30.12 26.69
C CYS A 341 9.67 30.44 25.51
N GLU A 342 10.96 30.12 25.69
CA GLU A 342 11.99 30.23 24.67
C GLU A 342 12.22 28.88 23.99
N TYR A 343 12.43 28.90 22.68
CA TYR A 343 12.59 27.71 21.84
C TYR A 343 13.75 27.89 20.86
N TYR A 344 14.44 26.79 20.59
CA TYR A 344 15.40 26.66 19.50
C TYR A 344 14.73 25.99 18.31
N VAL A 345 15.07 26.42 17.10
CA VAL A 345 14.63 25.80 15.84
C VAL A 345 15.57 24.64 15.51
N LYS A 346 15.00 23.49 15.15
CA LYS A 346 15.78 22.36 14.64
C LYS A 346 16.24 22.63 13.21
N LYS A 347 17.48 22.27 12.88
CA LYS A 347 18.02 22.40 11.52
C LYS A 347 17.17 21.63 10.48
N ASP A 348 16.55 20.51 10.89
CA ASP A 348 15.63 19.73 10.05
C ASP A 348 14.33 20.46 9.67
N SER A 349 14.09 21.66 10.21
CA SER A 349 12.93 22.48 9.83
C SER A 349 13.16 23.34 8.59
N VAL A 350 14.39 23.38 8.08
CA VAL A 350 14.78 24.13 6.88
C VAL A 350 15.38 23.20 5.84
N ASP A 351 15.24 23.55 4.56
CA ASP A 351 15.97 22.87 3.50
C ASP A 351 17.48 23.08 3.73
N PRO A 352 18.28 22.01 3.82
CA PRO A 352 19.67 22.11 4.25
C PRO A 352 20.58 22.84 3.27
N GLY A 353 20.18 23.06 2.01
CA GLY A 353 20.98 23.82 1.03
C GLY A 353 20.59 25.29 0.94
N SER A 354 19.30 25.58 0.88
CA SER A 354 18.77 26.95 0.73
C SER A 354 18.52 27.65 2.06
N CYS A 355 18.44 26.91 3.17
CA CYS A 355 18.04 27.38 4.49
C CYS A 355 16.64 28.02 4.53
N VAL A 356 15.81 27.75 3.51
CA VAL A 356 14.40 28.15 3.47
C VAL A 356 13.60 27.18 4.33
N PRO A 357 12.63 27.65 5.12
CA PRO A 357 11.76 26.76 5.91
C PRO A 357 11.04 25.74 5.03
N ILE A 358 10.99 24.48 5.48
CA ILE A 358 10.31 23.40 4.74
C ILE A 358 8.80 23.66 4.68
N ILE A 359 8.23 24.19 5.76
CA ILE A 359 6.84 24.63 5.82
C ILE A 359 6.83 26.15 5.74
N ASN A 360 6.38 26.67 4.61
CA ASN A 360 6.30 28.10 4.32
C ASN A 360 4.99 28.41 3.58
N PHE A 361 4.33 29.49 3.99
CA PHE A 361 3.14 30.04 3.36
C PHE A 361 3.34 31.53 3.10
N ASP A 362 3.66 31.91 1.88
CA ASP A 362 3.92 33.31 1.49
C ASP A 362 2.64 34.14 1.24
N ASN A 363 1.47 33.52 1.35
CA ASN A 363 0.16 34.12 1.09
C ASN A 363 -0.71 34.25 2.36
N ALA A 364 -0.11 34.24 3.55
CA ALA A 364 -0.88 34.35 4.78
C ALA A 364 -1.53 35.74 4.88
N THR A 365 -2.80 35.79 5.26
CA THR A 365 -3.56 37.04 5.44
C THR A 365 -4.31 37.02 6.75
N ILE A 366 -4.46 38.20 7.38
CA ILE A 366 -5.32 38.38 8.55
C ILE A 366 -6.30 39.52 8.26
N THR A 367 -7.59 39.20 8.28
CA THR A 367 -8.69 40.18 8.12
C THR A 367 -9.69 40.00 9.25
N ASP A 368 -9.97 41.08 10.00
CA ASP A 368 -10.89 41.04 11.15
C ASP A 368 -10.55 39.94 12.19
N GLY A 369 -9.26 39.63 12.34
CA GLY A 369 -8.75 38.57 13.23
C GLY A 369 -8.76 37.17 12.62
N ALA A 370 -9.40 36.95 11.46
CA ALA A 370 -9.37 35.66 10.76
C ALA A 370 -8.05 35.52 9.97
N LEU A 371 -7.27 34.50 10.32
CA LEU A 371 -6.08 34.06 9.61
C LEU A 371 -6.47 33.06 8.52
N VAL A 372 -5.91 33.23 7.32
CA VAL A 372 -5.95 32.23 6.23
C VAL A 372 -4.57 32.18 5.56
N ALA A 373 -4.07 30.99 5.27
CA ALA A 373 -2.82 30.77 4.54
C ALA A 373 -2.86 29.43 3.76
N GLY A 374 -2.01 29.30 2.75
CA GLY A 374 -1.92 28.08 1.94
C GLY A 374 -2.92 28.00 0.79
N GLY A 375 -3.12 26.80 0.25
CA GLY A 375 -3.89 26.55 -0.97
C GLY A 375 -3.37 25.33 -1.75
N PRO A 376 -3.80 25.15 -3.02
CA PRO A 376 -3.50 23.96 -3.82
C PRO A 376 -2.00 23.64 -3.96
N ASP A 377 -1.16 24.66 -4.12
CA ASP A 377 0.29 24.49 -4.31
C ASP A 377 1.08 24.36 -2.99
N ALA A 378 0.41 24.56 -1.85
CA ALA A 378 1.10 24.61 -0.57
C ALA A 378 1.31 23.21 0.01
N ILE A 379 2.45 23.02 0.66
CA ILE A 379 2.85 21.73 1.23
C ILE A 379 3.10 21.91 2.73
N PHE A 380 2.58 20.97 3.51
CA PHE A 380 2.88 20.85 4.93
C PHE A 380 3.59 19.52 5.15
N SER A 381 4.89 19.57 5.42
CA SER A 381 5.72 18.38 5.59
C SER A 381 6.36 18.33 6.96
N VAL A 382 6.21 17.21 7.65
CA VAL A 382 6.79 16.98 8.98
C VAL A 382 7.65 15.72 8.95
N THR A 383 8.89 15.88 9.42
CA THR A 383 9.85 14.79 9.55
C THR A 383 9.83 14.26 10.98
N ILE A 384 9.56 12.97 11.12
CA ILE A 384 9.45 12.26 12.40
C ILE A 384 10.61 11.27 12.49
N PRO A 385 11.58 11.47 13.39
CA PRO A 385 12.64 10.48 13.58
C PRO A 385 12.06 9.19 14.19
N ILE A 386 12.21 8.08 13.47
CA ILE A 386 11.75 6.75 13.89
C ILE A 386 12.82 6.10 14.78
N GLN A 387 14.05 6.12 14.31
CA GLN A 387 15.24 5.64 15.01
C GLN A 387 16.48 6.38 14.52
N GLU A 388 17.63 6.08 15.12
CA GLU A 388 18.90 6.68 14.71
C GLU A 388 19.15 6.42 13.22
N GLY A 389 19.30 7.51 12.44
CA GLY A 389 19.51 7.45 10.99
C GLY A 389 18.26 7.16 10.13
N ILE A 390 17.07 6.97 10.72
CA ILE A 390 15.82 6.77 9.96
C ILE A 390 14.78 7.79 10.39
N ALA A 391 14.30 8.58 9.43
CA ALA A 391 13.23 9.53 9.61
C ALA A 391 12.10 9.28 8.62
N LEU A 392 10.87 9.34 9.12
CA LEU A 392 9.66 9.28 8.32
C LEU A 392 9.21 10.69 8.01
N THR A 393 9.08 11.02 6.73
CA THR A 393 8.52 12.30 6.30
C THR A 393 7.06 12.10 5.93
N VAL A 394 6.15 12.82 6.58
CA VAL A 394 4.74 12.86 6.22
C VAL A 394 4.44 14.19 5.57
N THR A 395 3.90 14.14 4.35
CA THR A 395 3.63 15.33 3.53
C THR A 395 2.14 15.40 3.23
N ALA A 396 1.53 16.50 3.64
CA ALA A 396 0.19 16.90 3.23
C ALA A 396 0.29 17.95 2.12
N ASN A 397 -0.24 17.61 0.95
CA ASN A 397 -0.39 18.51 -0.19
C ASN A 397 -1.63 19.38 -0.03
N MET A 398 -1.75 20.41 -0.87
CA MET A 398 -2.87 21.35 -0.86
C MET A 398 -3.11 21.93 0.54
N ALA A 399 -2.03 22.16 1.28
CA ALA A 399 -2.09 22.49 2.69
C ALA A 399 -2.71 23.87 2.88
N GLN A 400 -3.68 23.96 3.77
CA GLN A 400 -4.36 25.19 4.12
C GLN A 400 -4.35 25.37 5.63
N ILE A 401 -4.22 26.61 6.09
CA ILE A 401 -4.32 26.97 7.50
C ILE A 401 -5.37 28.05 7.64
N VAL A 402 -6.30 27.84 8.58
CA VAL A 402 -7.19 28.88 9.07
C VAL A 402 -7.05 29.01 10.57
N GLY A 403 -7.44 30.16 11.12
CA GLY A 403 -7.55 30.35 12.56
C GLY A 403 -8.01 31.73 12.94
N THR A 404 -8.13 31.99 14.24
CA THR A 404 -8.46 33.31 14.78
C THR A 404 -7.29 33.83 15.59
N ILE A 405 -6.75 34.97 15.20
CA ILE A 405 -5.70 35.69 15.93
C ILE A 405 -6.32 36.79 16.77
N ALA A 406 -5.91 36.86 18.03
CA ALA A 406 -6.27 37.92 18.95
C ALA A 406 -5.06 38.36 19.77
N GLY A 407 -5.08 39.61 20.24
CA GLY A 407 -3.97 40.19 21.02
C GLY A 407 -2.78 40.61 20.16
N GLU A 408 -1.70 41.02 20.81
CA GLU A 408 -0.46 41.49 20.18
C GLU A 408 0.75 41.08 21.03
N GLY A 409 1.91 40.89 20.39
CA GLY A 409 3.16 40.55 21.07
C GLY A 409 3.07 39.29 21.93
N GLU A 410 3.50 39.37 23.19
CA GLU A 410 3.45 38.24 24.15
C GLU A 410 2.03 37.84 24.56
N ALA A 411 1.02 38.68 24.31
CA ALA A 411 -0.38 38.38 24.58
C ALA A 411 -1.13 37.85 23.34
N MET A 412 -0.43 37.67 22.22
CA MET A 412 -1.01 37.12 21.01
C MET A 412 -1.35 35.64 21.20
N THR A 413 -2.55 35.28 20.76
CA THR A 413 -3.06 33.90 20.76
C THR A 413 -3.67 33.58 19.42
N LEU A 414 -3.51 32.34 18.97
CA LEU A 414 -4.21 31.76 17.84
C LEU A 414 -5.17 30.69 18.37
N THR A 415 -6.47 30.90 18.17
CA THR A 415 -7.53 29.96 18.55
C THR A 415 -8.28 29.45 17.33
N ASP A 416 -9.05 28.37 17.51
CA ASP A 416 -9.89 27.80 16.46
C ASP A 416 -9.10 27.52 15.16
N GLY A 417 -7.83 27.16 15.33
CA GLY A 417 -6.92 26.87 14.23
C GLY A 417 -7.23 25.52 13.62
N ILE A 418 -7.17 25.43 12.29
CA ILE A 418 -7.25 24.18 11.55
C ILE A 418 -6.18 24.20 10.48
N VAL A 419 -5.36 23.15 10.44
CA VAL A 419 -4.54 22.84 9.26
C VAL A 419 -5.22 21.68 8.52
N GLY A 420 -5.53 21.91 7.25
CA GLY A 420 -6.08 20.91 6.33
C GLY A 420 -5.05 20.57 5.26
N GLY A 421 -5.10 19.36 4.73
CA GLY A 421 -4.33 18.97 3.55
C GLY A 421 -4.63 17.53 3.14
N ALA A 422 -3.98 17.06 2.08
CA ALA A 422 -4.19 15.73 1.51
C ALA A 422 -2.89 14.92 1.49
N VAL A 423 -2.89 13.74 2.11
CA VAL A 423 -1.72 12.86 2.17
C VAL A 423 -1.89 11.75 1.13
N ARG A 424 -0.94 11.65 0.18
CA ARG A 424 -0.99 10.62 -0.86
C ARG A 424 -0.93 9.22 -0.26
N LYS A 425 -1.78 8.33 -0.76
CA LYS A 425 -1.90 6.97 -0.22
C LYS A 425 -0.65 6.14 -0.49
N ASP A 426 -0.05 6.27 -1.67
CA ASP A 426 1.23 5.61 -2.01
C ASP A 426 2.33 5.98 -1.00
N LYS A 427 2.40 7.24 -0.58
CA LYS A 427 3.37 7.74 0.42
C LYS A 427 3.10 7.21 1.81
N LEU A 428 1.84 6.99 2.19
CA LEU A 428 1.51 6.31 3.44
C LEU A 428 1.92 4.82 3.39
N MET A 429 1.75 4.15 2.26
CA MET A 429 2.16 2.75 2.10
C MET A 429 3.69 2.61 2.10
N GLU A 430 4.38 3.47 1.35
CA GLU A 430 5.84 3.58 1.31
C GLU A 430 6.40 3.87 2.72
N ALA A 431 5.77 4.79 3.46
CA ALA A 431 6.10 5.08 4.85
C ALA A 431 6.07 3.85 5.77
N VAL A 432 5.09 2.96 5.59
CA VAL A 432 4.97 1.71 6.35
C VAL A 432 6.09 0.74 6.01
N ASP A 433 6.51 0.70 4.74
CA ASP A 433 7.62 -0.16 4.29
C ASP A 433 8.97 0.23 4.89
N TYR A 434 9.21 1.54 5.03
CA TYR A 434 10.41 2.07 5.67
C TYR A 434 10.51 1.81 7.18
N ILE A 435 9.42 1.39 7.83
CA ILE A 435 9.49 1.02 9.25
C ILE A 435 10.39 -0.23 9.37
N PRO A 436 11.35 -0.32 10.29
CA PRO A 436 12.12 -1.55 10.47
C PRO A 436 11.26 -2.72 11.00
N ASP A 437 11.56 -3.96 10.63
CA ASP A 437 10.83 -5.13 11.14
C ASP A 437 11.03 -5.35 12.66
N ASP A 438 12.16 -4.86 13.19
CA ASP A 438 12.50 -4.88 14.61
C ASP A 438 12.09 -3.61 15.36
N ALA A 439 11.31 -2.71 14.72
CA ALA A 439 10.81 -1.48 15.33
C ALA A 439 9.88 -1.70 16.55
N GLY A 440 9.60 -2.96 16.91
CA GLY A 440 8.76 -3.31 18.05
C GLY A 440 7.31 -2.89 17.85
N LEU A 441 6.86 -2.85 16.59
CA LEU A 441 5.47 -2.56 16.25
C LEU A 441 4.55 -3.56 16.98
N PRO A 442 3.39 -3.11 17.49
CA PRO A 442 2.42 -4.00 18.10
C PRO A 442 1.78 -4.98 17.09
N VAL A 443 2.13 -4.87 15.80
CA VAL A 443 1.49 -5.51 14.64
C VAL A 443 2.43 -5.64 13.45
N SER A 444 2.06 -6.47 12.47
CA SER A 444 2.80 -6.57 11.21
C SER A 444 2.52 -5.40 10.28
N LYS A 445 3.51 -5.06 9.45
CA LYS A 445 3.38 -4.08 8.37
C LYS A 445 2.24 -4.41 7.41
N ASP A 446 2.09 -5.68 7.05
CA ASP A 446 1.01 -6.14 6.17
C ASP A 446 -0.36 -5.84 6.75
N MET A 447 -0.52 -5.95 8.07
CA MET A 447 -1.79 -5.60 8.72
C MET A 447 -2.05 -4.09 8.65
N ILE A 448 -1.01 -3.26 8.83
CA ILE A 448 -1.12 -1.80 8.68
C ILE A 448 -1.54 -1.45 7.25
N LYS A 449 -0.86 -2.02 6.24
CA LYS A 449 -1.18 -1.83 4.83
C LYS A 449 -2.63 -2.22 4.51
N ASN A 450 -3.08 -3.37 5.00
CA ASN A 450 -4.46 -3.83 4.83
C ASN A 450 -5.49 -2.88 5.46
N LEU A 451 -5.17 -2.26 6.61
CA LEU A 451 -6.05 -1.26 7.22
C LEU A 451 -6.07 0.04 6.42
N LEU A 452 -4.91 0.49 5.94
CA LEU A 452 -4.81 1.64 5.04
C LEU A 452 -5.66 1.37 3.79
N ASP A 453 -5.58 0.19 3.19
CA ASP A 453 -6.40 -0.17 2.04
C ASP A 453 -7.90 -0.22 2.32
N MET A 454 -8.28 -0.72 3.50
CA MET A 454 -9.69 -0.88 3.87
C MET A 454 -10.37 0.45 4.21
N PHE A 455 -9.66 1.35 4.90
CA PHE A 455 -10.25 2.54 5.51
C PHE A 455 -9.79 3.86 4.89
N VAL A 456 -8.64 3.89 4.21
CA VAL A 456 -8.13 5.08 3.53
C VAL A 456 -8.45 4.97 2.05
N LYS A 457 -9.59 5.57 1.69
CA LYS A 457 -9.97 5.77 0.30
C LYS A 457 -9.50 7.16 -0.12
N PRO A 458 -8.76 7.30 -1.22
CA PRO A 458 -8.46 8.62 -1.75
C PRO A 458 -9.73 9.41 -2.01
N ASP A 459 -9.73 10.68 -1.61
CA ASP A 459 -10.83 11.63 -1.78
C ASP A 459 -10.38 12.93 -2.44
N VAL A 460 -9.07 13.11 -2.65
CA VAL A 460 -8.46 14.28 -3.29
C VAL A 460 -7.54 13.80 -4.41
N ASP A 461 -7.59 14.50 -5.54
CA ASP A 461 -6.63 14.39 -6.66
C ASP A 461 -5.55 15.46 -6.46
N THR A 462 -4.32 15.04 -6.18
CA THR A 462 -3.21 15.96 -5.88
C THR A 462 -2.30 16.27 -7.06
N ASP A 463 -2.45 15.60 -8.20
CA ASP A 463 -1.66 15.83 -9.42
C ASP A 463 -2.49 16.20 -10.66
N ASP A 464 -3.80 16.44 -10.48
CA ASP A 464 -4.77 16.88 -11.48
C ASP A 464 -4.87 15.91 -12.68
N ASP A 465 -4.61 14.62 -12.48
CA ASP A 465 -4.71 13.60 -13.53
C ASP A 465 -6.13 13.04 -13.72
N GLY A 466 -7.05 13.39 -12.81
CA GLY A 466 -8.45 12.99 -12.79
C GLY A 466 -8.73 11.74 -11.94
N GLU A 467 -7.72 11.13 -11.33
CA GLU A 467 -7.83 10.04 -10.37
C GLU A 467 -7.55 10.52 -8.94
N LEU A 468 -8.33 10.02 -7.98
CA LEU A 468 -8.12 10.38 -6.58
C LEU A 468 -6.95 9.56 -6.03
N ASP A 469 -5.93 10.23 -5.50
CA ASP A 469 -4.68 9.61 -5.08
C ASP A 469 -4.28 9.90 -3.62
N ALA A 470 -4.92 10.88 -2.99
CA ALA A 470 -4.66 11.32 -1.63
C ALA A 470 -5.89 11.30 -0.72
N ALA A 471 -5.63 11.12 0.58
CA ALA A 471 -6.63 11.17 1.62
C ALA A 471 -6.50 12.46 2.44
N SER A 472 -7.59 13.21 2.56
CA SER A 472 -7.66 14.46 3.30
C SER A 472 -7.58 14.27 4.82
N ILE A 473 -6.99 15.25 5.50
CA ILE A 473 -6.89 15.31 6.96
C ILE A 473 -7.07 16.74 7.46
N GLY A 474 -7.87 16.88 8.51
CA GLY A 474 -8.00 18.11 9.31
C GLY A 474 -7.36 17.93 10.68
N ILE A 475 -6.48 18.85 11.08
CA ILE A 475 -5.88 18.89 12.41
C ILE A 475 -6.22 20.24 13.04
N LYS A 476 -6.94 20.19 14.15
CA LYS A 476 -7.25 21.37 14.96
C LYS A 476 -6.04 21.75 15.79
N PHE A 477 -5.82 23.04 15.99
CA PHE A 477 -4.77 23.53 16.86
C PHE A 477 -5.11 24.86 17.51
N ALA A 478 -4.38 25.16 18.58
CA ALA A 478 -4.28 26.50 19.15
C ALA A 478 -2.82 26.80 19.48
N ALA A 479 -2.47 28.07 19.52
CA ALA A 479 -1.12 28.51 19.81
C ALA A 479 -1.09 29.73 20.73
N ILE A 480 -0.01 29.82 21.48
CA ILE A 480 0.34 30.97 22.33
C ILE A 480 1.68 31.53 21.89
N ALA A 481 1.96 32.77 22.26
CA ALA A 481 3.25 33.38 21.98
C ALA A 481 4.43 32.55 22.54
N GLY A 482 5.50 32.45 21.76
CA GLY A 482 6.78 31.84 22.12
C GLY A 482 7.94 32.66 21.54
N LYS A 483 9.12 32.53 22.12
CA LYS A 483 10.33 33.25 21.69
C LYS A 483 11.26 32.33 20.92
N ILE A 484 11.70 32.76 19.74
CA ILE A 484 12.67 32.02 18.93
C ILE A 484 14.07 32.55 19.23
N LEU A 485 14.95 31.69 19.73
CA LEU A 485 16.34 32.06 20.06
C LEU A 485 17.30 31.93 18.87
N GLY A 486 16.90 31.19 17.83
CA GLY A 486 17.74 30.78 16.72
C GLY A 486 17.73 29.27 16.54
N PHE A 487 18.67 28.76 15.74
CA PHE A 487 18.89 27.32 15.63
C PHE A 487 19.40 26.72 16.94
N SER A 488 19.13 25.42 17.15
CA SER A 488 19.67 24.67 18.29
C SER A 488 21.19 24.74 18.32
N PRO A 489 21.82 25.04 19.48
CA PRO A 489 23.28 25.04 19.58
C PRO A 489 23.91 23.70 19.22
N GLU A 490 23.21 22.59 19.49
CA GLU A 490 23.67 21.23 19.18
C GLU A 490 23.77 21.02 17.66
N ASP A 491 22.77 21.48 16.90
CA ASP A 491 22.71 21.40 15.44
C ASP A 491 23.71 22.32 14.73
N CYS A 492 24.25 23.32 15.45
CA CYS A 492 25.11 24.37 14.92
C CYS A 492 26.55 24.33 15.45
N THR A 493 26.95 23.23 16.09
CA THR A 493 28.36 23.00 16.41
C THR A 493 29.12 22.57 15.16
N VAL A 494 30.09 23.39 14.75
CA VAL A 494 31.04 23.05 13.69
C VAL A 494 32.02 22.01 14.26
N GLU A 495 32.00 20.77 13.78
CA GLU A 495 33.12 19.83 13.99
C GLU A 495 34.35 20.20 13.14
#